data_AF-A0A948D4D3-F1
#
_entry.id   AF-A0A948D4D3-F1
#
_cell.length_a   1.000
_cell.length_b   1.000
_cell.length_c   1.000
_cell.angle_alpha   90.00
_cell.angle_beta   90.00
_cell.angle_gamma   90.00
#
_symmetry.space_group_name_H-M   'P 1'
#
loop_
_entity.id
_entity.type
_entity.pdbx_description
1 polymer ?
#
loop_
_entity_poly.entity_id
_entity_poly.type
_entity_poly.pdbx_seq_one_letter_code
_entity_poly.pdbx_strand_id
1 'polypeptide(L)'
;MTVQQIDALLAVRAEDEHLEFKVAENRYDFEELVDYCVALANEGGGRIILGVTDKMPRRVVGTKAFDIPERTVAGIHERLHMKVIFDEVAHPGGRVLVFHIPSRSVGQPVHY
;
A
#
# COMPACT_ATOMS: atom_id res chain seq x y z
N MET A 1 8.77 2.80 -8.52
CA MET A 1 7.68 2.91 -9.51
C MET A 1 7.75 4.24 -10.25
N THR A 2 7.23 4.33 -11.48
CA THR A 2 7.10 5.57 -12.27
C THR A 2 5.65 6.05 -12.33
N VAL A 3 5.45 7.28 -12.79
CA VAL A 3 4.12 7.87 -13.02
C VAL A 3 3.27 7.01 -13.97
N GLN A 4 3.85 6.55 -15.08
CA GLN A 4 3.15 5.70 -16.06
C GLN A 4 2.74 4.34 -15.46
N GLN A 5 3.51 3.81 -14.52
CA GLN A 5 3.13 2.60 -13.80
C GLN A 5 1.96 2.84 -12.85
N ILE A 6 1.87 4.02 -12.21
CA ILE A 6 0.71 4.41 -11.40
C ILE A 6 -0.54 4.48 -12.30
N ASP A 7 -0.47 5.19 -13.42
CA ASP A 7 -1.59 5.32 -14.36
C ASP A 7 -2.10 3.96 -14.85
N ALA A 8 -1.18 3.02 -15.12
CA ALA A 8 -1.54 1.65 -15.49
C ALA A 8 -2.32 0.95 -14.36
N LEU A 9 -1.87 1.06 -13.10
CA LEU A 9 -2.58 0.47 -11.95
C LEU A 9 -3.97 1.07 -11.73
N LEU A 10 -4.17 2.36 -12.02
CA LEU A 10 -5.49 2.98 -11.90
C LEU A 10 -6.53 2.33 -12.82
N ALA A 11 -6.09 1.81 -13.97
CA ALA A 11 -6.94 1.17 -14.97
C ALA A 11 -7.18 -0.33 -14.71
N VAL A 12 -6.36 -0.98 -13.88
CA VAL A 12 -6.51 -2.40 -13.53
C VAL A 12 -7.77 -2.60 -12.67
N ARG A 13 -8.58 -3.61 -12.97
CA ARG A 13 -9.70 -3.98 -12.10
C ARG A 13 -9.14 -4.54 -10.81
N ALA A 14 -9.67 -4.11 -9.66
CA ALA A 14 -9.19 -4.56 -8.33
C ALA A 14 -9.26 -6.09 -8.14
N GLU A 15 -9.99 -6.80 -9.00
CA GLU A 15 -10.17 -8.25 -8.98
C GLU A 15 -8.92 -9.04 -9.46
N ASP A 16 -7.97 -8.41 -10.17
CA ASP A 16 -6.89 -9.14 -10.89
C ASP A 16 -5.48 -9.00 -10.31
N GLU A 17 -5.27 -8.16 -9.31
CA GLU A 17 -4.03 -8.07 -8.55
C GLU A 17 -4.46 -7.65 -7.14
N HIS A 18 -3.91 -8.23 -6.06
CA HIS A 18 -4.25 -7.86 -4.68
C HIS A 18 -3.83 -6.40 -4.39
N LEU A 19 -4.60 -5.44 -4.92
CA LEU A 19 -4.35 -4.00 -4.94
C LEU A 19 -5.42 -3.31 -4.10
N GLU A 20 -4.99 -2.71 -3.01
CA GLU A 20 -5.83 -1.91 -2.14
C GLU A 20 -5.57 -0.42 -2.40
N PHE A 21 -6.61 0.34 -2.73
CA PHE A 21 -6.50 1.78 -3.00
C PHE A 21 -7.12 2.60 -1.87
N LYS A 22 -6.38 3.58 -1.35
CA LYS A 22 -6.83 4.47 -0.27
C LYS A 22 -6.54 5.92 -0.60
N VAL A 23 -7.52 6.77 -0.31
CA VAL A 23 -7.44 8.23 -0.51
C VAL A 23 -6.32 8.79 0.37
N ALA A 24 -6.39 8.59 1.69
CA ALA A 24 -5.34 8.95 2.65
C ALA A 24 -4.76 10.37 2.47
N GLU A 25 -5.57 11.36 2.05
CA GLU A 25 -5.07 12.68 1.63
C GLU A 25 -4.26 13.40 2.71
N ASN A 26 -4.75 13.38 3.95
CA ASN A 26 -4.13 14.09 5.06
C ASN A 26 -3.42 13.18 6.06
N ARG A 27 -3.98 11.98 6.30
CA ARG A 27 -3.47 11.01 7.25
C ARG A 27 -3.96 9.62 6.87
N TYR A 28 -3.28 8.62 7.40
CA TYR A 28 -3.72 7.24 7.42
C TYR A 28 -3.27 6.62 8.74
N ASP A 29 -4.09 5.76 9.30
CA ASP A 29 -3.79 5.14 10.59
C ASP A 29 -2.77 4.01 10.41
N PHE A 30 -1.81 3.92 11.33
CA PHE A 30 -0.78 2.90 11.27
C PHE A 30 -1.31 1.50 11.59
N GLU A 31 -2.24 1.39 12.53
CA GLU A 31 -2.89 0.11 12.86
C GLU A 31 -3.70 -0.38 11.66
N GLU A 32 -4.44 0.51 10.99
CA GLU A 32 -5.18 0.17 9.78
C GLU A 32 -4.22 -0.31 8.67
N LEU A 33 -3.05 0.33 8.50
CA LEU A 33 -2.04 -0.14 7.54
C LEU A 33 -1.54 -1.55 7.90
N VAL A 34 -1.26 -1.82 9.17
CA VAL A 34 -0.81 -3.12 9.66
C VAL A 34 -1.86 -4.19 9.40
N ASP A 35 -3.13 -3.93 9.70
CA ASP A 35 -4.24 -4.87 9.47
C ASP A 35 -4.34 -5.24 7.98
N TYR A 36 -4.21 -4.25 7.09
CA TYR A 36 -4.18 -4.51 5.65
C TYR A 36 -2.94 -5.31 5.22
N CYS A 37 -1.77 -5.06 5.81
CA CYS A 37 -0.58 -5.89 5.54
C CYS A 37 -0.81 -7.35 5.93
N VAL A 38 -1.46 -7.62 7.06
CA VAL A 38 -1.78 -8.99 7.50
C VAL A 38 -2.75 -9.65 6.53
N ALA A 39 -3.84 -8.96 6.15
CA ALA A 39 -4.82 -9.48 5.19
C ALA A 39 -4.16 -9.85 3.86
N LEU A 40 -3.45 -8.91 3.25
CA LEU A 40 -2.78 -9.11 1.96
C LEU A 40 -1.73 -10.21 2.02
N ALA A 41 -0.91 -10.27 3.07
CA ALA A 41 0.12 -11.31 3.18
C ALA A 41 -0.47 -12.73 3.27
N ASN A 42 -1.62 -12.87 3.92
CA ASN A 42 -2.35 -14.13 4.02
C ASN A 42 -3.02 -14.55 2.70
N GLU A 43 -3.39 -13.57 1.86
CA GLU A 43 -3.97 -13.78 0.53
C GLU A 43 -2.94 -13.98 -0.59
N GLY A 44 -1.65 -14.06 -0.24
CA GLY A 44 -0.58 -14.27 -1.21
C GLY A 44 0.23 -13.02 -1.55
N GLY A 45 0.15 -11.99 -0.71
CA GLY A 45 0.83 -10.71 -0.90
C GLY A 45 0.04 -9.76 -1.79
N GLY A 46 0.48 -8.51 -1.86
CA GLY A 46 -0.26 -7.47 -2.58
C GLY A 46 0.39 -6.10 -2.48
N ARG A 47 -0.37 -5.07 -2.85
CA ARG A 47 0.07 -3.68 -2.77
C ARG A 47 -1.03 -2.81 -2.18
N ILE A 48 -0.64 -1.87 -1.33
CA ILE A 48 -1.52 -0.81 -0.81
C ILE A 48 -1.05 0.50 -1.43
N ILE A 49 -1.95 1.22 -2.11
CA ILE A 49 -1.69 2.46 -2.83
C ILE A 49 -2.44 3.59 -2.11
N LEU A 50 -1.68 4.50 -1.50
CA LEU A 50 -2.20 5.69 -0.81
C LEU A 50 -2.13 6.92 -1.71
N GLY A 51 -3.12 7.81 -1.61
CA GLY A 51 -3.23 9.01 -2.44
C GLY A 51 -4.07 8.81 -3.69
N VAL A 52 -4.92 7.77 -3.71
CA VAL A 52 -5.75 7.38 -4.86
C VAL A 52 -7.19 7.07 -4.42
N THR A 53 -8.19 7.48 -5.20
CA THR A 53 -9.58 7.11 -4.93
C THR A 53 -9.82 5.62 -5.12
N ASP A 54 -10.56 5.01 -4.20
CA ASP A 54 -10.88 3.57 -4.21
C ASP A 54 -11.69 3.13 -5.44
N LYS A 55 -12.77 3.87 -5.73
CA LYS A 55 -13.74 3.50 -6.78
C LYS A 55 -13.30 3.97 -8.17
N MET A 56 -13.64 3.14 -9.16
CA MET A 56 -13.51 3.49 -10.57
C MET A 56 -14.47 4.62 -10.97
N PRO A 57 -14.06 5.58 -11.82
CA PRO A 57 -12.72 5.76 -12.36
C PRO A 57 -11.76 6.31 -11.28
N ARG A 58 -10.65 5.61 -11.04
CA ARG A 58 -9.70 5.99 -9.99
C ARG A 58 -8.92 7.23 -10.39
N ARG A 59 -8.63 8.08 -9.41
CA ARG A 59 -7.88 9.34 -9.60
C ARG A 59 -6.85 9.51 -8.49
N VAL A 60 -5.69 10.01 -8.85
CA VAL A 60 -4.69 10.47 -7.88
C VAL A 60 -5.19 11.76 -7.24
N VAL A 61 -5.22 11.78 -5.92
CA VAL A 61 -5.57 12.93 -5.09
C VAL A 61 -4.38 13.43 -4.25
N GLY A 62 -3.33 12.60 -4.15
CA GLY A 62 -2.17 12.88 -3.32
C GLY A 62 -2.34 12.42 -1.87
N THR A 63 -1.23 12.15 -1.19
CA THR A 63 -1.22 11.82 0.25
C THR A 63 -0.13 12.57 1.01
N LYS A 64 -0.47 13.03 2.22
CA LYS A 64 0.46 13.48 3.25
C LYS A 64 0.64 12.45 4.37
N ALA A 65 0.02 11.27 4.24
CA ALA A 65 0.22 10.20 5.20
C ALA A 65 1.67 9.71 5.14
N PHE A 66 2.20 9.26 6.29
CA PHE A 66 3.53 8.68 6.40
C PHE A 66 4.62 9.56 5.74
N ASP A 67 4.84 10.75 6.32
CA ASP A 67 5.88 11.69 5.85
C ASP A 67 7.28 11.06 5.80
N ILE A 68 7.54 10.06 6.64
CA ILE A 68 8.77 9.27 6.66
C ILE A 68 8.39 7.79 6.46
N PRO A 69 8.22 7.32 5.19
CA PRO A 69 7.80 5.96 4.91
C PRO A 69 8.75 4.89 5.45
N GLU A 70 10.05 5.19 5.56
CA GLU A 70 11.06 4.29 6.12
C GLU A 70 10.75 3.93 7.57
N ARG A 71 10.29 4.91 8.38
CA ARG A 71 9.87 4.66 9.77
C ARG A 71 8.63 3.79 9.82
N THR A 72 7.72 3.97 8.85
CA THR A 72 6.48 3.19 8.74
C THR A 72 6.80 1.73 8.44
N VAL A 73 7.65 1.48 7.43
CA VAL A 73 8.10 0.12 7.10
C VAL A 73 8.90 -0.52 8.23
N ALA A 74 9.75 0.24 8.92
CA ALA A 74 10.46 -0.26 10.10
C ALA A 74 9.49 -0.72 11.20
N GLY A 75 8.45 0.07 11.49
CA GLY A 75 7.42 -0.31 12.46
C GLY A 75 6.63 -1.56 12.04
N ILE A 76 6.32 -1.71 10.75
CA ILE A 76 5.67 -2.92 10.23
C ILE A 76 6.59 -4.12 10.41
N HIS A 77 7.87 -3.98 10.10
CA HIS A 77 8.85 -5.05 10.27
C HIS A 77 9.02 -5.45 11.75
N GLU A 78 9.10 -4.49 12.67
CA GLU A 78 9.19 -4.77 14.12
C GLU A 78 7.95 -5.52 14.63
N ARG A 79 6.76 -5.20 14.13
CA ARG A 79 5.51 -5.81 14.59
C ARG A 79 5.20 -7.15 13.93
N LEU A 80 5.33 -7.23 12.61
CA LEU A 80 4.93 -8.39 11.82
C LEU A 80 6.10 -9.29 11.40
N HIS A 81 7.35 -8.90 11.67
CA HIS A 81 8.55 -9.58 11.18
C HIS A 81 8.54 -9.75 9.64
N MET A 82 7.89 -8.81 8.96
CA MET A 82 7.63 -8.84 7.53
C MET A 82 8.41 -7.73 6.83
N LYS A 83 9.12 -8.09 5.74
CA LYS A 83 9.87 -7.13 4.94
C LYS A 83 8.96 -6.49 3.88
N VAL A 84 8.17 -5.50 4.30
CA VAL A 84 7.47 -4.59 3.38
C VAL A 84 8.50 -3.66 2.74
N ILE A 85 8.31 -3.34 1.45
CA ILE A 85 9.05 -2.27 0.78
C ILE A 85 8.06 -1.23 0.30
N PHE A 86 8.54 -0.04 -0.04
CA PHE A 86 7.68 1.03 -0.54
C PHE A 86 8.27 1.69 -1.78
N ASP A 87 7.39 2.26 -2.59
CA ASP A 87 7.71 3.22 -3.63
C ASP A 87 7.00 4.54 -3.31
N GLU A 88 7.73 5.64 -3.44
CA GLU A 88 7.16 6.98 -3.41
C GLU A 88 7.21 7.58 -4.81
N VAL A 89 6.06 8.02 -5.31
CA VAL A 89 5.92 8.57 -6.66
C VAL A 89 5.35 9.98 -6.58
N ALA A 90 6.10 10.95 -7.12
CA ALA A 90 5.61 12.30 -7.36
C ALA A 90 4.77 12.32 -8.66
N HIS A 91 3.48 12.04 -8.53
CA HIS A 91 2.54 12.08 -9.65
C HIS A 91 2.02 13.52 -9.87
N PRO A 92 1.67 13.94 -11.10
CA PRO A 92 1.10 15.28 -11.35
C PRO A 92 -0.14 15.62 -10.52
N GLY A 93 -0.92 14.59 -10.16
CA GLY A 93 -2.09 14.69 -9.27
C GLY A 93 -1.78 14.69 -7.77
N GLY A 94 -0.52 14.54 -7.37
CA GLY A 94 -0.08 14.52 -5.98
C GLY A 94 0.87 13.36 -5.63
N ARG A 95 1.42 13.36 -4.42
CA ARG A 95 2.27 12.28 -3.90
C ARG A 95 1.49 10.98 -3.79
N VAL A 96 2.04 9.87 -4.28
CA VAL A 96 1.47 8.53 -4.13
C VAL A 96 2.47 7.65 -3.41
N LEU A 97 2.02 6.96 -2.37
CA LEU A 97 2.81 5.95 -1.65
C LEU A 97 2.28 4.57 -1.98
N VAL A 98 3.16 3.67 -2.39
CA VAL A 98 2.83 2.28 -2.67
C VAL A 98 3.62 1.39 -1.73
N PHE A 99 2.93 0.66 -0.87
CA PHE A 99 3.53 -0.38 -0.04
C PHE A 99 3.39 -1.72 -0.76
N HIS A 100 4.47 -2.48 -0.84
CA HIS A 100 4.49 -3.83 -1.40
C HIS A 100 4.57 -4.85 -0.27
N ILE A 101 3.52 -5.63 -0.13
CA ILE A 101 3.33 -6.60 0.93
C ILE A 101 3.72 -7.97 0.37
N PRO A 102 4.76 -8.64 0.94
CA PRO A 102 5.12 -9.98 0.52
C PRO A 102 4.04 -11.00 0.92
N SER A 103 3.96 -12.12 0.20
CA SER A 103 3.20 -13.28 0.67
C SER A 103 3.79 -13.81 1.98
N ARG A 104 2.95 -14.40 2.84
CA ARG A 104 3.45 -15.05 4.07
C ARG A 104 4.53 -16.10 3.78
N SER A 105 5.55 -16.16 4.62
CA SER A 105 6.53 -17.25 4.59
C SER A 105 5.85 -18.58 4.97
N VAL A 106 6.10 -19.65 4.22
CA VAL A 106 5.53 -20.98 4.50
C VAL A 106 5.97 -21.46 5.89
N GLY A 107 5.04 -21.63 6.82
CA GLY A 107 5.29 -22.27 8.12
C GLY A 107 4.46 -21.78 9.31
N GLN A 108 3.98 -20.53 9.32
CA GLN A 108 3.13 -19.99 10.39
C GLN A 108 2.09 -19.01 9.83
N PRO A 109 0.81 -19.10 10.21
CA PRO A 109 -0.15 -18.05 9.92
C PRO A 109 0.21 -16.75 10.67
N VAL A 110 0.08 -15.60 9.99
CA VAL A 110 0.31 -14.29 10.60
C VAL A 110 -0.92 -13.96 11.45
N HIS A 111 -0.71 -13.85 12.76
CA HIS A 111 -1.74 -13.46 13.73
C HIS A 111 -1.26 -12.26 14.54
N TYR A 112 -2.20 -11.40 14.93
CA TYR A 112 -2.01 -10.29 15.86
C TYR A 112 -1.92 -10.79 17.31
#